data_AF-A0A9N8VFJ7-F1
#
_entry.id   AF-A0A9N8VFJ7-F1
#
_cell.length_a   1.000
_cell.length_b   1.000
_cell.length_c   1.000
_cell.angle_alpha   90.00
_cell.angle_beta   90.00
_cell.angle_gamma   90.00
#
_symmetry.space_group_name_H-M   'P 1'
#
loop_
_entity.id
_entity.type
_entity.pdbx_description
1 polymer ?
#
loop_
_entity_poly.entity_id
_entity_poly.type
_entity_poly.pdbx_seq_one_letter_code
_entity_poly.pdbx_strand_id
1 'polypeptide(L)'
;MLLAKYTDDIVSLVEKLSSVFDHSNSTMHHLFENASEINEKGIKNILSFYEFNKSRFQQILMQNVYKTESQITYTLSSLQQVLLSDTSHSRKIRCITTNVEKAILDQLFEFEEKPPETVILKVLSKLQAISSDWTAERVKQIQNSNTMIFYTSFEIPY
;
A
#
# COMPACT_ATOMS: atom_id res chain seq x y z
N MET A 1 41.88 -4.29 -12.18
CA MET A 1 42.38 -4.36 -13.58
C MET A 1 41.34 -4.99 -14.53
N LEU A 2 40.67 -6.09 -14.18
CA LEU A 2 39.62 -6.69 -15.03
C LEU A 2 38.35 -5.83 -15.20
N LEU A 3 37.88 -5.16 -14.13
CA LEU A 3 36.71 -4.28 -14.18
C LEU A 3 36.90 -3.06 -15.11
N ALA A 4 38.10 -2.45 -15.09
CA ALA A 4 38.43 -1.32 -15.94
C ALA A 4 38.47 -1.71 -17.43
N LYS A 5 39.04 -2.88 -17.74
CA LYS A 5 39.05 -3.43 -19.11
C LYS A 5 37.64 -3.70 -19.64
N TYR A 6 36.76 -4.25 -18.80
CA TYR A 6 35.37 -4.53 -19.16
C TYR A 6 34.56 -3.25 -19.47
N THR A 7 34.79 -2.18 -18.71
CA THR A 7 34.16 -0.88 -18.98
C THR A 7 34.67 -0.26 -20.28
N ASP A 8 35.96 -0.36 -20.57
CA ASP A 8 36.57 0.16 -21.81
C ASP A 8 36.05 -0.60 -23.04
N ASP A 9 35.89 -1.92 -22.94
CA ASP A 9 35.36 -2.77 -24.01
C ASP A 9 33.89 -2.42 -24.35
N ILE A 10 33.07 -2.15 -23.33
CA ILE A 10 31.67 -1.72 -23.52
C ILE A 10 31.61 -0.33 -24.14
N VAL A 11 32.39 0.63 -23.64
CA VAL A 11 32.40 1.99 -24.17
C VAL A 11 32.86 2.00 -25.63
N SER A 12 33.90 1.24 -25.96
CA SER A 12 34.37 1.08 -27.35
C SER A 12 33.30 0.46 -28.26
N LEU A 13 32.51 -0.49 -27.75
CA LEU A 13 31.40 -1.08 -28.50
C LEU A 13 30.28 -0.06 -28.74
N VAL A 14 29.93 0.73 -27.73
CA VAL A 14 28.91 1.79 -27.85
C VAL A 14 29.32 2.82 -28.89
N GLU A 15 30.57 3.28 -28.87
CA GLU A 15 31.09 4.24 -29.85
C GLU A 15 31.04 3.68 -31.27
N LYS A 16 31.44 2.41 -31.46
CA LYS A 16 31.33 1.73 -32.76
C LYS A 16 29.90 1.66 -33.23
N LEU A 17 28.96 1.24 -32.37
CA LEU A 17 27.54 1.15 -32.73
C LEU A 17 26.96 2.53 -33.06
N SER A 18 27.24 3.56 -32.26
CA SER A 18 26.84 4.94 -32.54
C SER A 18 27.33 5.41 -33.90
N SER A 19 28.62 5.20 -34.20
CA SER A 19 29.17 5.56 -35.51
C SER A 19 28.44 4.87 -36.66
N VAL A 20 28.02 3.62 -36.49
CA VAL A 20 27.32 2.84 -37.52
C VAL A 20 25.90 3.32 -37.75
N PHE A 21 25.18 3.67 -36.68
CA PHE A 21 23.83 4.20 -36.79
C PHE A 21 23.77 5.61 -37.39
N ASP A 22 24.86 6.39 -37.30
CA ASP A 22 24.98 7.71 -37.94
C ASP A 22 25.23 7.65 -39.47
N HIS A 23 25.59 6.48 -40.01
CA HIS A 23 25.77 6.31 -41.46
C HIS A 23 24.42 6.17 -42.17
N SER A 24 24.34 6.70 -43.40
CA SER A 24 23.13 6.69 -44.23
C SER A 24 22.61 5.30 -44.62
N ASN A 25 23.37 4.23 -44.39
CA ASN A 25 23.00 2.85 -44.72
C ASN A 25 23.41 1.88 -43.60
N SER A 26 23.02 2.20 -42.37
CA SER A 26 23.41 1.50 -41.14
C SER A 26 23.06 0.00 -41.14
N THR A 27 22.00 -0.42 -41.84
CA THR A 27 21.56 -1.83 -41.98
C THR A 27 22.48 -2.69 -42.87
N MET A 28 23.32 -2.06 -43.70
CA MET A 28 24.27 -2.76 -44.59
C MET A 28 25.68 -2.85 -44.00
N HIS A 29 25.85 -2.40 -42.75
CA HIS A 29 27.17 -2.37 -42.13
C HIS A 29 27.65 -3.77 -41.74
N HIS A 30 28.95 -4.06 -41.92
CA HIS A 30 29.55 -5.37 -41.66
C HIS A 30 29.33 -5.89 -40.22
N LEU A 31 29.11 -4.99 -39.25
CA LEU A 31 28.76 -5.38 -37.87
C LEU A 31 27.45 -6.15 -37.77
N PHE A 32 26.56 -6.03 -38.76
CA PHE A 32 25.24 -6.68 -38.80
C PHE A 32 25.15 -7.79 -39.86
N GLU A 33 26.26 -8.18 -40.47
CA GLU A 33 26.29 -9.19 -41.55
C GLU A 33 25.69 -10.54 -41.13
N ASN A 34 25.83 -10.89 -39.84
CA ASN A 34 25.26 -12.11 -39.25
C ASN A 34 23.96 -11.87 -38.46
N ALA A 35 23.42 -10.63 -38.48
CA ALA A 35 22.24 -10.24 -37.71
C ALA A 35 21.07 -9.97 -38.66
N SER A 36 20.43 -11.05 -39.12
CA SER A 36 19.30 -11.01 -40.06
C SER A 36 18.11 -10.18 -39.56
N GLU A 37 18.01 -10.00 -38.25
CA GLU A 37 17.00 -9.23 -37.53
C GLU A 37 17.26 -7.73 -37.60
N ILE A 38 18.49 -7.26 -37.85
CA ILE A 38 18.85 -5.85 -38.00
C ILE A 38 18.61 -5.40 -39.45
N ASN A 39 17.38 -5.60 -39.90
CA ASN A 39 16.86 -5.04 -41.14
C ASN A 39 15.90 -3.88 -40.82
N GLU A 40 15.42 -3.18 -41.84
CA GLU A 40 14.53 -2.01 -41.66
C GLU A 40 13.29 -2.34 -40.80
N LYS A 41 12.68 -3.52 -41.01
CA LYS A 41 11.52 -3.98 -40.23
C LYS A 41 11.91 -4.25 -38.77
N GLY A 42 13.05 -4.87 -38.53
CA GLY A 42 13.54 -5.14 -37.18
C GLY A 42 13.89 -3.87 -36.41
N ILE A 43 14.58 -2.92 -37.04
CA ILE A 43 14.87 -1.60 -36.46
C ILE A 43 13.57 -0.87 -36.12
N LYS A 44 12.60 -0.86 -37.05
CA LYS A 44 11.28 -0.25 -36.82
C LYS A 44 10.54 -0.89 -35.64
N ASN A 45 10.65 -2.21 -35.47
CA ASN A 45 10.08 -2.91 -34.32
C ASN A 45 10.78 -2.54 -33.01
N ILE A 46 12.12 -2.46 -33.00
CA ILE A 46 12.88 -2.07 -31.80
C ILE A 46 12.47 -0.66 -31.35
N LEU A 47 12.41 0.29 -32.30
CA LEU A 47 11.99 1.65 -32.02
C LEU A 47 10.54 1.73 -31.53
N SER A 48 9.62 0.96 -32.11
CA SER A 48 8.23 0.94 -31.66
C SER A 48 8.08 0.38 -30.24
N PHE A 49 8.83 -0.67 -29.89
CA PHE A 49 8.88 -1.19 -28.52
C PHE A 49 9.46 -0.17 -27.55
N TYR A 50 10.52 0.56 -27.93
CA TYR A 50 11.09 1.61 -27.09
C TYR A 50 10.06 2.72 -26.79
N GLU A 51 9.42 3.26 -27.82
CA GLU A 51 8.41 4.32 -27.65
C GLU A 51 7.17 3.84 -26.88
N PHE A 52 6.73 2.61 -27.10
CA PHE A 52 5.64 1.99 -26.32
C PHE A 52 6.01 1.92 -24.83
N ASN A 53 7.19 1.39 -24.51
CA ASN A 53 7.63 1.24 -23.12
C ASN A 53 7.88 2.59 -22.45
N LYS A 54 8.44 3.57 -23.15
CA LYS A 54 8.60 4.95 -22.68
C LYS A 54 7.24 5.56 -22.33
N SER A 55 6.24 5.43 -23.21
CA SER A 55 4.88 5.91 -22.97
C SER A 55 4.24 5.24 -21.75
N ARG A 56 4.39 3.91 -21.64
CA ARG A 56 3.90 3.15 -20.48
C ARG A 56 4.57 3.60 -19.18
N PHE A 57 5.88 3.84 -19.20
CA PHE A 57 6.62 4.29 -18.02
C PHE A 57 6.15 5.68 -17.57
N GLN A 58 5.95 6.60 -18.50
CA GLN A 58 5.37 7.91 -18.21
C GLN A 58 3.97 7.82 -17.60
N GLN A 59 3.11 6.93 -18.11
CA GLN A 59 1.78 6.69 -17.54
C GLN A 59 1.85 6.16 -16.11
N ILE A 60 2.75 5.23 -15.82
CA ILE A 60 2.96 4.69 -14.46
C ILE A 60 3.42 5.80 -13.51
N LEU A 61 4.40 6.60 -13.92
CA LEU A 61 4.88 7.73 -13.13
C LEU A 61 3.74 8.71 -12.84
N MET A 62 2.92 9.03 -13.85
CA MET A 62 1.80 9.94 -13.69
C MET A 62 0.72 9.38 -12.76
N GLN A 63 0.39 8.09 -12.87
CA GLN A 63 -0.51 7.42 -11.91
C GLN A 63 0.04 7.49 -10.48
N ASN A 64 1.34 7.32 -10.30
CA ASN A 64 1.97 7.42 -8.99
C ASN A 64 1.94 8.85 -8.44
N VAL A 65 2.24 9.86 -9.27
CA VAL A 65 2.15 11.27 -8.88
C VAL A 65 0.72 11.63 -8.45
N TYR A 66 -0.30 11.30 -9.25
CA TYR A 66 -1.69 11.58 -8.88
C TYR A 66 -2.15 10.84 -7.61
N LYS A 67 -1.69 9.59 -7.41
CA LYS A 67 -1.96 8.86 -6.16
C LYS A 67 -1.29 9.52 -4.95
N THR A 68 -0.06 9.98 -5.10
CA THR A 68 0.66 10.70 -4.04
C THR A 68 0.01 12.07 -3.75
N GLU A 69 -0.33 12.84 -4.78
CA GLU A 69 -0.98 14.15 -4.63
C GLU A 69 -2.37 14.04 -3.97
N SER A 70 -3.17 13.05 -4.37
CA SER A 70 -4.48 12.79 -3.74
C SER A 70 -4.34 12.37 -2.28
N GLN A 71 -3.34 11.57 -1.92
CA GLN A 71 -3.04 11.21 -0.54
C GLN A 71 -2.55 12.42 0.27
N ILE A 72 -1.69 13.26 -0.29
CA ILE A 72 -1.23 14.52 0.34
C ILE A 72 -2.44 15.45 0.55
N THR A 73 -3.30 15.59 -0.44
CA THR A 73 -4.50 16.45 -0.33
C THR A 73 -5.46 15.94 0.75
N TYR A 74 -5.71 14.63 0.79
CA TYR A 74 -6.55 14.02 1.83
C TYR A 74 -5.96 14.17 3.23
N THR A 75 -4.65 13.95 3.38
CA THR A 75 -3.98 14.07 4.68
C THR A 75 -3.92 15.52 5.14
N LEU A 76 -3.61 16.48 4.27
CA LEU A 76 -3.65 17.91 4.61
C LEU A 76 -5.06 18.39 4.94
N SER A 77 -6.10 17.94 4.21
CA SER A 77 -7.48 18.28 4.53
C SER A 77 -7.94 17.66 5.86
N SER A 78 -7.52 16.42 6.15
CA SER A 78 -7.78 15.76 7.42
C SER A 78 -7.07 16.45 8.58
N LEU A 79 -5.81 16.87 8.39
CA LEU A 79 -5.06 17.64 9.37
C LEU A 79 -5.60 19.05 9.55
N GLN A 80 -6.08 19.72 8.50
CA GLN A 80 -6.79 21.00 8.60
C GLN A 80 -8.10 20.86 9.36
N GLN A 81 -8.87 19.78 9.14
CA GLN A 81 -10.05 19.50 9.97
C GLN A 81 -9.70 19.29 11.43
N VAL A 82 -8.59 18.61 11.74
CA VAL A 82 -8.13 18.41 13.12
C VAL A 82 -7.67 19.73 13.74
N LEU A 83 -6.87 20.54 13.02
CA LEU A 83 -6.35 21.81 13.52
C LEU A 83 -7.44 22.89 13.70
N LEU A 84 -8.55 22.80 12.94
CA LEU A 84 -9.70 23.71 13.04
C LEU A 84 -10.80 23.21 14.00
N SER A 85 -10.70 21.98 14.53
CA SER A 85 -11.73 21.40 15.42
C SER A 85 -11.38 21.45 16.92
N ASP A 86 -10.31 22.14 17.30
CA ASP A 86 -9.97 22.42 18.71
C ASP A 86 -10.92 23.41 19.41
N THR A 87 -12.01 23.81 18.76
CA THR A 87 -13.16 24.39 19.47
C THR A 87 -14.43 23.58 19.19
N SER A 88 -14.68 22.64 20.10
CA SER A 88 -15.94 21.90 20.31
C SER A 88 -16.18 20.67 19.43
N HIS A 89 -16.39 19.53 20.10
CA HIS A 89 -16.84 18.21 19.60
C HIS A 89 -15.72 17.24 19.18
N SER A 90 -15.02 16.69 20.18
CA SER A 90 -14.10 15.56 20.05
C SER A 90 -14.80 14.34 19.43
N ARG A 91 -14.53 14.08 18.14
CA ARG A 91 -14.85 12.79 17.51
C ARG A 91 -14.00 11.70 18.20
N LYS A 92 -14.65 10.71 18.82
CA LYS A 92 -13.98 9.57 19.47
C LYS A 92 -13.07 8.86 18.45
N ILE A 93 -11.76 8.96 18.66
CA ILE A 93 -10.74 8.21 17.92
C ILE A 93 -10.98 6.71 18.17
N ARG A 94 -10.97 5.90 17.11
CA ARG A 94 -11.06 4.44 17.26
C ARG A 94 -9.79 3.93 17.94
N CYS A 95 -9.93 3.52 19.19
CA CYS A 95 -8.83 2.94 19.96
C CYS A 95 -8.65 1.46 19.56
N ILE A 96 -7.40 1.08 19.26
CA ILE A 96 -7.01 -0.29 18.92
C ILE A 96 -6.81 -1.04 20.24
N THR A 97 -7.63 -2.07 20.51
CA THR A 97 -7.41 -2.94 21.67
C THR A 97 -6.26 -3.90 21.40
N THR A 98 -5.33 -3.97 22.34
CA THR A 98 -4.20 -4.90 22.32
C THR A 98 -4.67 -6.35 22.49
N ASN A 99 -3.86 -7.32 22.06
CA ASN A 99 -4.22 -8.74 22.15
C ASN A 99 -4.45 -9.20 23.61
N VAL A 100 -3.77 -8.55 24.57
CA VAL A 100 -3.95 -8.82 26.02
C VAL A 100 -5.32 -8.31 26.50
N GLU A 101 -5.73 -7.12 26.07
CA GLU A 101 -7.05 -6.58 26.39
C GLU A 101 -8.18 -7.42 25.78
N LYS A 102 -7.97 -7.97 24.57
CA LYS A 102 -8.92 -8.89 23.93
C LYS A 102 -9.13 -10.17 24.74
N ALA A 103 -8.05 -10.82 25.20
CA ALA A 103 -8.14 -12.03 26.03
C ALA A 103 -8.86 -11.78 27.38
N ILE A 104 -8.83 -10.55 27.88
CA ILE A 104 -9.56 -10.17 29.10
C ILE A 104 -11.04 -9.93 28.81
N LEU A 105 -11.36 -9.34 27.65
CA LEU A 105 -12.73 -9.16 27.19
C LEU A 105 -13.39 -10.49 26.81
N ASP A 106 -12.62 -11.51 26.43
CA ASP A 106 -13.14 -12.85 26.12
C ASP A 106 -13.92 -13.49 27.29
N GLN A 107 -13.55 -13.17 28.54
CA GLN A 107 -14.30 -13.59 29.73
C GLN A 107 -15.74 -13.04 29.80
N LEU A 108 -16.05 -11.95 29.09
CA LEU A 108 -17.40 -11.41 29.01
C LEU A 108 -18.27 -12.11 27.96
N PHE A 109 -17.63 -12.81 27.01
CA PHE A 109 -18.30 -13.47 25.91
C PHE A 109 -18.65 -14.94 26.20
N GLU A 110 -18.17 -15.50 27.32
CA GLU A 110 -18.59 -16.84 27.81
C GLU A 110 -20.02 -16.86 28.37
N PHE A 111 -20.65 -15.70 28.57
CA PHE A 111 -22.02 -15.60 29.06
C PHE A 111 -23.00 -15.42 27.89
N GLU A 112 -23.87 -16.40 27.65
CA GLU A 112 -24.92 -16.35 26.63
C GLU A 112 -25.98 -15.26 26.90
N GLU A 113 -26.16 -14.90 28.17
CA GLU A 113 -27.02 -13.79 28.60
C GLU A 113 -26.18 -12.61 29.12
N LYS A 114 -26.75 -11.40 29.10
CA LYS A 114 -26.12 -10.15 29.56
C LYS A 114 -25.39 -10.40 30.89
N PRO A 115 -24.05 -10.27 30.95
CA PRO A 115 -23.29 -10.66 32.11
C PRO A 115 -23.68 -9.76 33.29
N PRO A 116 -23.80 -10.35 34.50
CA PRO A 116 -24.15 -9.59 35.68
C PRO A 116 -23.10 -8.50 35.94
N GLU A 117 -23.54 -7.37 36.49
CA GLU A 117 -22.71 -6.17 36.67
C GLU A 117 -21.44 -6.44 37.51
N THR A 118 -21.48 -7.46 38.36
CA THR A 118 -20.34 -7.95 39.13
C THR A 118 -19.20 -8.50 38.25
N VAL A 119 -19.52 -9.12 37.12
CA VAL A 119 -18.54 -9.64 36.16
C VAL A 119 -17.95 -8.50 35.33
N ILE A 120 -18.79 -7.53 34.93
CA ILE A 120 -18.35 -6.33 34.22
C ILE A 120 -17.35 -5.54 35.06
N LEU A 121 -17.61 -5.38 36.37
CA LEU A 121 -16.70 -4.69 37.29
C LEU A 121 -15.37 -5.44 37.48
N LYS A 122 -15.40 -6.78 37.52
CA LYS A 122 -14.18 -7.60 37.58
C LYS A 122 -13.32 -7.43 36.32
N VAL A 123 -13.94 -7.47 35.14
CA VAL A 123 -13.24 -7.30 33.87
C VAL A 123 -12.71 -5.87 33.72
N LEU A 124 -13.49 -4.87 34.14
CA LEU A 124 -13.07 -3.48 34.17
C LEU A 124 -11.84 -3.27 35.05
N SER A 125 -11.80 -3.87 36.24
CA SER A 125 -10.64 -3.78 37.14
C SER A 125 -9.38 -4.39 36.52
N LYS A 126 -9.49 -5.54 35.83
CA LYS A 126 -8.37 -6.17 35.11
C LYS A 126 -7.88 -5.31 33.93
N LEU A 127 -8.81 -4.68 33.20
CA LEU A 127 -8.47 -3.78 32.08
C LEU A 127 -7.84 -2.49 32.58
N GLN A 128 -8.35 -1.92 33.68
CA GLN A 128 -7.80 -0.70 34.30
C GLN A 128 -6.40 -0.91 34.88
N ALA A 129 -6.05 -2.14 35.27
CA ALA A 129 -4.69 -2.48 35.68
C ALA A 129 -3.68 -2.45 34.51
N ILE A 130 -4.16 -2.52 33.25
CA ILE A 130 -3.33 -2.51 32.04
C ILE A 130 -3.38 -1.15 31.34
N SER A 131 -4.55 -0.53 31.30
CA SER A 131 -4.78 0.78 30.71
C SER A 131 -5.86 1.52 31.49
N SER A 132 -5.55 2.71 31.98
CA SER A 132 -6.49 3.55 32.73
C SER A 132 -7.68 4.05 31.90
N ASP A 133 -7.67 3.86 30.58
CA ASP A 133 -8.61 4.46 29.64
C ASP A 133 -9.90 3.64 29.45
N TRP A 134 -10.09 2.62 30.29
CA TRP A 134 -11.25 1.73 30.26
C TRP A 134 -12.38 2.22 31.18
N THR A 135 -13.59 2.33 30.62
CA THR A 135 -14.82 2.69 31.35
C THR A 135 -15.87 1.57 31.23
N ALA A 136 -16.76 1.47 32.22
CA ALA A 136 -17.84 0.47 32.22
C ALA A 136 -18.75 0.56 30.98
N GLU A 137 -19.03 1.78 30.52
CA GLU A 137 -19.82 2.03 29.31
C GLU A 137 -19.11 1.52 28.05
N ARG A 138 -17.79 1.68 27.97
CA ARG A 138 -16.99 1.21 26.84
C ARG A 138 -16.98 -0.32 26.77
N VAL A 139 -16.90 -0.99 27.91
CA VAL A 139 -17.00 -2.45 28.00
C VAL A 139 -18.38 -2.93 27.54
N LYS A 140 -19.46 -2.29 28.04
CA LYS A 140 -20.85 -2.57 27.62
C LYS A 140 -21.05 -2.33 26.10
N GLN A 141 -20.44 -1.30 25.54
CA GLN A 141 -20.53 -0.96 24.12
C GLN A 141 -19.86 -2.02 23.23
N ILE A 142 -18.65 -2.47 23.57
CA ILE A 142 -17.94 -3.53 22.83
C ILE A 142 -18.73 -4.84 22.87
N GLN A 143 -19.29 -5.17 24.03
CA GLN A 143 -20.16 -6.33 24.16
C GLN A 143 -21.34 -6.25 23.18
N ASN A 144 -22.12 -5.18 23.23
CA ASN A 144 -23.29 -4.99 22.36
C ASN A 144 -22.94 -4.99 20.87
N SER A 145 -21.82 -4.36 20.50
CA SER A 145 -21.36 -4.32 19.11
C SER A 145 -21.01 -5.71 18.57
N ASN A 146 -20.41 -6.58 19.38
CA ASN A 146 -20.08 -7.94 18.94
C ASN A 146 -21.29 -8.89 19.02
N THR A 147 -22.16 -8.74 20.02
CA THR A 147 -23.43 -9.49 20.13
C THR A 147 -24.31 -9.31 18.88
N MET A 148 -24.34 -8.11 18.27
CA MET A 148 -25.03 -7.87 16.99
C MET A 148 -24.45 -8.68 15.82
N ILE A 149 -23.15 -8.95 15.80
CA ILE A 149 -22.50 -9.73 14.73
C ILE A 149 -22.92 -11.20 14.82
N PHE A 150 -23.12 -11.72 16.04
CA PHE A 150 -23.60 -13.09 16.25
C PHE A 150 -25.08 -13.27 15.89
N TYR A 151 -25.97 -12.34 16.25
CA TYR A 151 -27.40 -12.44 15.90
C TYR A 151 -27.65 -12.27 14.39
N THR A 152 -26.92 -11.38 13.73
CA THR A 152 -27.02 -11.20 12.26
C THR A 152 -26.49 -12.39 11.45
N SER A 153 -25.71 -13.27 12.07
CA SER A 153 -25.21 -14.51 11.43
C SER A 153 -26.16 -15.70 11.62
N PHE A 154 -27.20 -15.59 12.44
CA PHE A 154 -28.14 -16.67 12.76
C PHE A 154 -29.50 -16.57 12.05
N GLU A 155 -29.78 -15.48 11.32
CA GLU A 155 -30.99 -15.34 10.49
C GLU A 155 -30.69 -15.66 9.01
N ILE A 156 -30.48 -16.94 8.70
CA ILE A 156 -30.78 -17.46 7.36
C ILE A 156 -31.86 -18.53 7.54
N PRO A 157 -33.15 -18.19 7.35
CA PRO A 157 -34.19 -19.21 7.29
C PRO A 157 -34.05 -19.97 5.96
N TYR A 158 -34.00 -21.30 6.06
CA TYR A 158 -34.15 -22.23 4.93
C TYR A 158 -35.55 -22.17 4.35
#